data_AF-A0A1B0GMM7-F1
#
_entry.id   AF-A0A1B0GMM7-F1
#
_cell.length_a   1.000
_cell.length_b   1.000
_cell.length_c   1.000
_cell.angle_alpha   90.00
_cell.angle_beta   90.00
_cell.angle_gamma   90.00
#
_symmetry.space_group_name_H-M   'P 1'
#
loop_
_entity.id
_entity.type
_entity.pdbx_description
1 polymer ?
#
loop_
_entity_poly.entity_id
_entity_poly.type
_entity_poly.pdbx_seq_one_letter_code
_entity_poly.pdbx_strand_id
1 'polypeptide(L)'
;MQSMGIGGGFIMNIYLRDAQKAYTLDAREISATAAHEKMHLHDSRTTIEGPLSLGTPGELMGYWEAHQRFGRLPWRDLVAPAIKVCEQGFPMSRHMEDSTKINPRIQYDYMLRGLFFNETTNSFRRMGSIVRPTKLCETLRIVAEKGGADLYNGTLADLFVEDLKELGSIITREDLEAYRVKWSDSIPIKMNGDTMYIIPPPGSGLLLG
;
A
#
# COMPACT_ATOMS: atom_id res chain seq x y z
N MET A 1 -2.03 -10.64 -10.22
CA MET A 1 -1.55 -9.95 -9.01
C MET A 1 -1.69 -8.47 -9.27
N GLN A 2 -2.55 -7.76 -8.54
CA GLN A 2 -2.57 -6.29 -8.59
C GLN A 2 -1.28 -5.76 -7.96
N SER A 3 -0.81 -4.58 -8.37
CA SER A 3 0.59 -4.20 -8.17
C SER A 3 0.89 -3.47 -6.86
N MET A 4 0.02 -2.54 -6.43
CA MET A 4 0.27 -1.68 -5.26
C MET A 4 -1.04 -1.08 -4.71
N GLY A 5 -0.99 -0.50 -3.51
CA GLY A 5 -2.10 0.23 -2.90
C GLY A 5 -1.82 0.64 -1.46
N ILE A 6 -2.76 1.36 -0.84
CA ILE A 6 -2.63 1.92 0.52
C ILE A 6 -2.48 0.86 1.63
N GLY A 7 -2.71 -0.42 1.31
CA GLY A 7 -2.47 -1.55 2.20
C GLY A 7 -1.06 -2.17 2.08
N GLY A 8 -0.18 -1.60 1.27
CA GLY A 8 1.21 -2.04 1.11
C GLY A 8 2.23 -1.08 1.73
N GLY A 9 3.42 -1.01 1.13
CA GLY A 9 4.47 -0.05 1.47
C GLY A 9 5.43 0.21 0.32
N PHE A 10 6.23 1.28 0.45
CA PHE A 10 7.16 1.72 -0.59
C PHE A 10 8.47 2.27 -0.02
N ILE A 11 9.44 2.51 -0.90
CA ILE A 11 10.62 3.31 -0.60
C ILE A 11 10.72 4.44 -1.63
N MET A 12 10.94 5.67 -1.17
CA MET A 12 11.05 6.85 -2.03
C MET A 12 12.41 7.52 -1.85
N ASN A 13 13.04 7.88 -2.97
CA ASN A 13 14.19 8.77 -3.01
C ASN A 13 13.76 10.17 -3.41
N ILE A 14 14.18 11.18 -2.65
CA ILE A 14 13.81 12.58 -2.83
C ILE A 14 15.08 13.41 -2.92
N TYR A 15 15.32 14.03 -4.08
CA TYR A 15 16.44 14.95 -4.27
C TYR A 15 15.98 16.41 -4.20
N LEU A 16 16.56 17.17 -3.27
CA LEU A 16 16.37 18.61 -3.17
C LEU A 16 17.48 19.33 -3.93
N ARG A 17 17.12 19.99 -5.04
CA ARG A 17 18.06 20.71 -5.90
C ARG A 17 18.78 21.83 -5.15
N ASP A 18 18.07 22.67 -4.41
CA ASP A 18 18.64 23.85 -3.75
C ASP A 18 19.65 23.48 -2.67
N ALA A 19 19.42 22.36 -1.98
CA ALA A 19 20.34 21.81 -0.97
C ALA A 19 21.37 20.84 -1.54
N GLN A 20 21.26 20.48 -2.83
CA GLN A 20 22.02 19.42 -3.49
C GLN A 20 22.09 18.12 -2.67
N LYS A 21 20.98 17.76 -2.02
CA LYS A 21 20.92 16.66 -1.05
C LYS A 21 19.77 15.71 -1.37
N ALA A 22 20.02 14.41 -1.21
CA ALA A 22 19.00 13.37 -1.37
C ALA A 22 18.66 12.70 -0.03
N TYR A 23 17.37 12.40 0.15
CA TYR A 23 16.82 11.67 1.27
C TYR A 23 16.13 10.40 0.79
N THR A 24 16.20 9.35 1.60
CA THR A 24 15.39 8.15 1.46
C THR A 24 14.30 8.15 2.53
N LEU A 25 13.08 7.88 2.10
CA LEU A 25 11.95 7.51 2.95
C LEU A 25 11.66 6.03 2.78
N ASP A 26 11.89 5.23 3.82
CA ASP A 26 11.46 3.83 3.87
C ASP A 26 10.12 3.74 4.61
N ALA A 27 9.09 3.44 3.83
CA ALA A 27 7.71 3.22 4.25
C ALA A 27 7.26 1.79 3.90
N ARG A 28 8.19 0.83 3.93
CA ARG A 28 7.83 -0.59 3.82
C ARG A 28 7.03 -1.08 5.00
N GLU A 29 6.31 -2.16 4.76
CA GLU A 29 5.59 -2.89 5.79
C GLU A 29 6.55 -3.43 6.86
N ILE A 30 6.06 -3.54 8.09
CA ILE A 30 6.80 -4.15 9.21
C ILE A 30 5.99 -5.31 9.80
N SER A 31 6.66 -6.32 10.32
CA SER A 31 6.01 -7.42 11.03
C SER A 31 5.26 -6.92 12.26
N ALA A 32 4.10 -7.53 12.55
CA ALA A 32 3.42 -7.36 13.83
C ALA A 32 4.33 -7.76 14.99
N THR A 33 4.14 -7.17 16.16
CA THR A 33 4.91 -7.48 17.38
C THR A 33 4.75 -8.95 17.80
N ALA A 34 3.59 -9.55 17.53
CA ALA A 34 3.31 -10.96 17.81
C ALA A 34 3.93 -11.94 16.79
N ALA A 35 4.54 -11.45 15.70
CA ALA A 35 5.18 -12.30 14.71
C ALA A 35 6.41 -13.01 15.29
N HIS A 36 6.64 -14.25 14.89
CA HIS A 36 7.80 -15.03 15.32
C HIS A 36 8.27 -15.98 14.23
N GLU A 37 9.55 -16.36 14.26
CA GLU A 37 10.22 -17.16 13.22
C GLU A 37 9.46 -18.44 12.83
N LYS A 38 8.78 -19.06 13.80
CA LYS A 38 8.08 -20.34 13.61
C LYS A 38 6.62 -20.23 13.13
N MET A 39 6.06 -19.03 12.98
CA MET A 39 4.60 -18.85 12.78
C MET A 39 4.06 -19.47 11.48
N HIS A 40 4.94 -19.71 10.51
CA HIS A 40 4.59 -20.29 9.20
C HIS A 40 5.01 -21.76 9.04
N LEU A 41 5.70 -22.37 10.01
CA LEU A 41 6.28 -23.72 9.85
C LEU A 41 5.21 -24.81 9.66
N HIS A 42 3.99 -24.57 10.14
CA HIS A 42 2.89 -25.51 10.03
C HIS A 42 2.20 -25.48 8.65
N ASP A 43 2.25 -24.34 7.95
CA ASP A 43 1.66 -24.18 6.62
C ASP A 43 2.36 -23.06 5.85
N SER A 44 3.18 -23.42 4.86
CA SER A 44 3.93 -22.46 4.05
C SER A 44 3.04 -21.52 3.23
N ARG A 45 1.76 -21.86 2.98
CA ARG A 45 0.82 -20.96 2.28
C ARG A 45 0.56 -19.69 3.07
N THR A 46 0.67 -19.74 4.40
CA THR A 46 0.48 -18.57 5.28
C THR A 46 1.54 -17.48 5.08
N THR A 47 2.60 -17.76 4.30
CA THR A 47 3.60 -16.75 3.89
C THR A 47 3.13 -15.85 2.74
N ILE A 48 2.16 -16.31 1.95
CA ILE A 48 1.68 -15.62 0.75
C ILE A 48 0.18 -15.35 0.76
N GLU A 49 -0.56 -15.99 1.67
CA GLU A 49 -2.01 -15.95 1.72
C GLU A 49 -2.55 -15.86 3.15
N GLY A 50 -3.68 -15.17 3.27
CA GLY A 50 -4.42 -15.05 4.51
C GLY A 50 -3.87 -13.98 5.44
N PRO A 51 -4.44 -13.87 6.64
CA PRO A 51 -4.17 -12.76 7.57
C PRO A 51 -2.75 -12.78 8.17
N LEU A 52 -2.09 -13.95 8.16
CA LEU A 52 -0.74 -14.14 8.68
C LEU A 52 0.34 -13.72 7.69
N SER A 53 0.01 -13.57 6.40
CA SER A 53 0.95 -13.09 5.38
C SER A 53 1.03 -11.55 5.33
N LEU A 54 0.28 -10.85 6.19
CA LEU A 54 0.20 -9.40 6.19
C LEU A 54 1.32 -8.78 7.02
N GLY A 55 1.89 -7.69 6.51
CA GLY A 55 2.66 -6.75 7.30
C GLY A 55 1.82 -5.52 7.65
N THR A 56 2.23 -4.78 8.67
CA THR A 56 1.63 -3.49 9.03
C THR A 56 1.87 -2.51 7.89
N PRO A 57 0.82 -1.97 7.24
CA PRO A 57 0.95 -1.20 6.00
C PRO A 57 1.67 0.13 6.23
N GLY A 58 2.56 0.51 5.31
CA GLY A 58 3.35 1.72 5.40
C GLY A 58 3.02 2.81 4.38
N GLU A 59 2.31 2.46 3.31
CA GLU A 59 2.11 3.32 2.15
C GLU A 59 1.51 4.69 2.53
N LEU A 60 0.45 4.68 3.34
CA LEU A 60 -0.25 5.92 3.65
C LEU A 60 0.54 6.81 4.62
N MET A 61 1.23 6.23 5.60
CA MET A 61 2.14 7.00 6.46
C MET A 61 3.30 7.57 5.65
N GLY A 62 3.84 6.82 4.70
CA GLY A 62 4.89 7.30 3.79
C GLY A 62 4.46 8.54 3.02
N TYR A 63 3.28 8.50 2.40
CA TYR A 63 2.75 9.66 1.68
C TYR A 63 2.52 10.86 2.61
N TRP A 64 1.95 10.60 3.78
CA TRP A 64 1.68 11.63 4.78
C TRP A 64 2.96 12.30 5.27
N GLU A 65 3.96 11.54 5.70
CA GLU A 65 5.23 12.05 6.21
C GLU A 65 6.04 12.80 5.13
N ALA A 66 6.05 12.29 3.89
CA ALA A 66 6.66 13.01 2.76
C ALA A 66 5.95 14.36 2.51
N HIS A 67 4.62 14.38 2.58
CA HIS A 67 3.81 15.59 2.42
C HIS A 67 4.03 16.59 3.56
N GLN A 68 4.07 16.13 4.81
CA GLN A 68 4.34 17.00 5.96
C GLN A 68 5.72 17.67 5.87
N ARG A 69 6.70 16.97 5.30
CA ARG A 69 8.08 17.47 5.19
C ARG A 69 8.32 18.33 3.95
N PHE A 70 7.71 17.99 2.81
CA PHE A 70 8.04 18.57 1.50
C PHE A 70 6.84 19.06 0.69
N GLY A 71 5.62 18.83 1.18
CA GLY A 71 4.38 19.18 0.51
C GLY A 71 4.23 20.69 0.31
N ARG A 72 3.57 21.06 -0.79
CA ARG A 72 3.26 22.46 -1.13
C ARG A 72 1.79 22.69 -1.38
N LEU A 73 1.12 21.70 -1.98
CA LEU A 73 -0.33 21.73 -2.17
C LEU A 73 -1.03 21.19 -0.92
N PRO A 74 -2.27 21.62 -0.62
CA PRO A 74 -3.08 21.02 0.42
C PRO A 74 -3.22 19.49 0.23
N TRP A 75 -3.14 18.72 1.31
CA TRP A 75 -3.22 17.25 1.27
C TRP A 75 -4.46 16.75 0.53
N ARG A 76 -5.62 17.33 0.86
CA ARG A 76 -6.91 17.01 0.25
C ARG A 76 -6.89 17.12 -1.28
N ASP A 77 -6.19 18.11 -1.82
CA ASP A 77 -6.10 18.33 -3.26
C ASP A 77 -5.30 17.25 -3.99
N LEU A 78 -4.37 16.58 -3.28
CA LEU A 78 -3.61 15.44 -3.80
C LEU A 78 -4.46 14.17 -3.85
N VAL A 79 -5.39 13.99 -2.90
CA VAL A 79 -6.24 12.79 -2.81
C VAL A 79 -7.50 12.91 -3.68
N ALA A 80 -8.02 14.13 -3.88
CA ALA A 80 -9.27 14.37 -4.61
C ALA A 80 -9.35 13.73 -6.02
N PRO A 81 -8.30 13.73 -6.86
CA PRO A 81 -8.35 13.06 -8.16
C PRO A 81 -8.59 11.55 -8.05
N ALA A 82 -8.01 10.88 -7.05
CA ALA A 82 -8.19 9.44 -6.83
C ALA A 82 -9.63 9.10 -6.40
N ILE A 83 -10.22 9.94 -5.53
CA ILE A 83 -11.64 9.83 -5.15
C ILE A 83 -12.53 9.93 -6.39
N LYS A 84 -12.30 10.93 -7.24
CA LYS A 84 -13.08 11.11 -8.46
C LYS A 84 -13.03 9.88 -9.37
N VAL A 85 -11.83 9.32 -9.59
CA VAL A 85 -11.65 8.12 -10.43
C VAL A 85 -12.37 6.92 -9.84
N CYS A 86 -12.27 6.71 -8.53
CA CYS A 86 -12.89 5.54 -7.91
C CYS A 86 -14.44 5.64 -7.89
N GLU A 87 -14.99 6.86 -7.72
CA GLU A 87 -16.44 7.11 -7.71
C GLU A 87 -17.06 6.97 -9.11
N GLN A 88 -16.40 7.55 -10.13
CA GLN A 88 -16.85 7.42 -11.52
C GLN A 88 -16.70 5.97 -12.01
N GLY A 89 -15.70 5.28 -11.47
CA GLY A 89 -15.25 3.99 -11.94
C GLY A 89 -14.29 4.12 -13.11
N PHE A 90 -13.53 3.07 -13.35
CA PHE A 90 -12.54 3.03 -14.41
C PHE A 90 -12.66 1.72 -15.21
N PRO A 91 -12.30 1.73 -16.50
CA PRO A 91 -12.27 0.52 -17.30
C PRO A 91 -11.15 -0.40 -16.80
N MET A 92 -11.51 -1.66 -16.56
CA MET A 92 -10.59 -2.71 -16.17
C MET A 92 -9.50 -2.88 -17.23
N SER A 93 -8.23 -2.84 -16.82
CA SER A 93 -7.12 -3.04 -17.76
C SER A 93 -6.92 -4.53 -18.08
N ARG A 94 -6.13 -4.81 -19.13
CA ARG A 94 -5.72 -6.19 -19.48
C ARG A 94 -5.03 -6.88 -18.30
N HIS A 95 -4.15 -6.16 -17.59
CA HIS A 95 -3.43 -6.69 -16.44
C HIS A 95 -4.35 -7.08 -15.28
N MET A 96 -5.42 -6.31 -15.04
CA MET A 96 -6.42 -6.66 -14.04
C MET A 96 -7.18 -7.94 -14.43
N GLU A 97 -7.48 -8.12 -15.72
CA GLU A 97 -8.11 -9.35 -16.23
C GLU A 97 -7.19 -10.56 -16.15
N ASP A 98 -5.92 -10.42 -16.51
CA ASP A 98 -4.94 -11.49 -16.34
C ASP A 98 -4.77 -11.85 -14.87
N SER A 99 -4.87 -10.85 -13.97
CA SER A 99 -4.80 -11.07 -12.53
C SER A 99 -5.93 -11.93 -11.97
N THR A 100 -7.15 -11.86 -12.52
CA THR A 100 -8.25 -12.72 -12.06
C THR A 100 -8.08 -14.17 -12.50
N LYS A 101 -7.41 -14.39 -13.64
CA LYS A 101 -7.06 -15.74 -14.13
C LYS A 101 -5.98 -16.39 -13.27
N ILE A 102 -5.00 -15.60 -12.83
CA ILE A 102 -3.93 -16.07 -11.93
C ILE A 102 -4.47 -16.35 -10.52
N ASN A 103 -5.44 -15.54 -10.05
CA ASN A 103 -5.99 -15.62 -8.70
C ASN A 103 -7.51 -15.95 -8.74
N PRO A 104 -7.90 -17.18 -9.13
CA PRO A 104 -9.31 -17.54 -9.27
C PRO A 104 -10.08 -17.52 -7.95
N ARG A 105 -9.37 -17.54 -6.81
CA ARG A 105 -9.97 -17.43 -5.47
C ARG A 105 -10.64 -16.09 -5.18
N ILE A 106 -10.36 -15.06 -5.98
CA ILE A 106 -11.09 -13.77 -5.96
C ILE A 106 -12.61 -13.98 -5.99
N GLN A 107 -13.10 -15.02 -6.68
CA GLN A 107 -14.53 -15.30 -6.79
C GLN A 107 -15.17 -15.76 -5.47
N TYR A 108 -14.39 -16.16 -4.46
CA TYR A 108 -14.88 -16.61 -3.16
C TYR A 108 -14.84 -15.50 -2.09
N ASP A 109 -14.15 -14.39 -2.38
CA ASP A 109 -14.16 -13.22 -1.52
C ASP A 109 -15.36 -12.34 -1.91
N TYR A 110 -16.23 -12.02 -0.96
CA TYR A 110 -17.46 -11.27 -1.23
C TYR A 110 -17.20 -9.90 -1.87
N MET A 111 -16.19 -9.17 -1.36
CA MET A 111 -15.87 -7.82 -1.82
C MET A 111 -15.21 -7.82 -3.20
N LEU A 112 -14.22 -8.68 -3.40
CA LEU A 112 -13.51 -8.78 -4.66
C LEU A 112 -14.37 -9.42 -5.76
N ARG A 113 -15.25 -10.38 -5.41
CA ARG A 113 -16.23 -10.95 -6.33
C ARG A 113 -17.15 -9.86 -6.88
N GLY A 114 -17.66 -8.96 -6.04
CA GLY A 114 -18.48 -7.83 -6.47
C GLY A 114 -17.79 -6.93 -7.51
N LEU A 115 -16.46 -6.76 -7.40
CA LEU A 115 -15.67 -5.94 -8.31
C LEU A 115 -15.32 -6.64 -9.63
N PHE A 116 -14.98 -7.94 -9.58
CA PHE A 116 -14.33 -8.62 -10.69
C PHE A 116 -15.13 -9.78 -11.28
N PHE A 117 -16.21 -10.24 -10.66
CA PHE A 117 -17.05 -11.31 -11.16
C PHE A 117 -18.38 -10.76 -11.70
N ASN A 118 -18.90 -11.40 -12.74
CA ASN A 118 -20.21 -11.13 -13.31
C ASN A 118 -21.12 -12.33 -13.05
N GLU A 119 -22.11 -12.13 -12.17
CA GLU A 119 -23.08 -13.17 -11.80
C GLU A 119 -23.96 -13.60 -12.97
N THR A 120 -24.34 -12.66 -13.85
CA THR A 120 -25.21 -12.95 -15.00
C THR A 120 -24.53 -13.89 -15.99
N THR A 121 -23.24 -13.69 -16.23
CA THR A 121 -22.47 -14.54 -17.16
C THR A 121 -21.69 -15.66 -16.46
N ASN A 122 -21.86 -15.80 -15.14
CA ASN A 122 -21.10 -16.69 -14.27
C ASN A 122 -19.59 -16.76 -14.59
N SER A 123 -18.97 -15.59 -14.76
CA SER A 123 -17.57 -15.49 -15.20
C SER A 123 -16.92 -14.19 -14.75
N PHE A 124 -15.58 -14.16 -14.72
CA PHE A 124 -14.86 -12.92 -14.46
C PHE A 124 -15.15 -11.85 -15.53
N ARG A 125 -15.25 -10.61 -15.07
CA ARG A 125 -15.32 -9.41 -15.92
C ARG A 125 -14.07 -9.33 -16.79
N ARG A 126 -14.25 -8.85 -18.01
CA ARG A 126 -13.18 -8.72 -19.02
C ARG A 126 -12.60 -7.32 -19.02
N MET A 127 -11.43 -7.16 -19.64
CA MET A 127 -10.88 -5.84 -19.96
C MET A 127 -11.95 -4.91 -20.55
N GLY A 128 -11.95 -3.65 -20.14
CA GLY A 128 -12.94 -2.64 -20.53
C GLY A 128 -14.20 -2.61 -19.67
N SER A 129 -14.48 -3.65 -18.87
CA SER A 129 -15.56 -3.61 -17.88
C SER A 129 -15.32 -2.52 -16.85
N ILE A 130 -16.35 -1.77 -16.47
CA ILE A 130 -16.18 -0.72 -15.46
C ILE A 130 -16.11 -1.32 -14.06
N VAL A 131 -15.06 -0.97 -13.32
CA VAL A 131 -14.85 -1.34 -11.91
C VAL A 131 -15.07 -0.10 -11.04
N ARG A 132 -15.79 -0.27 -9.92
CA ARG A 132 -16.10 0.78 -8.94
C ARG A 132 -15.84 0.30 -7.52
N PRO A 133 -14.67 0.59 -6.92
CA PRO A 133 -14.34 0.15 -5.57
C PRO A 133 -14.93 1.11 -4.54
N THR A 134 -16.23 1.00 -4.27
CA THR A 134 -16.98 1.93 -3.41
C THR A 134 -16.40 2.06 -1.99
N LYS A 135 -15.99 0.95 -1.37
CA LYS A 135 -15.34 0.96 -0.06
C LYS A 135 -14.01 1.69 -0.05
N LEU A 136 -13.19 1.50 -1.09
CA LEU A 136 -11.95 2.26 -1.24
C LEU A 136 -12.24 3.76 -1.39
N CYS A 137 -13.32 4.14 -2.08
CA CYS A 137 -13.71 5.55 -2.16
C CYS A 137 -14.08 6.13 -0.79
N GLU A 138 -14.83 5.40 0.03
CA GLU A 138 -15.14 5.80 1.40
C GLU A 138 -13.86 6.02 2.21
N THR A 139 -12.91 5.07 2.15
CA THR A 139 -11.60 5.20 2.79
C THR A 139 -10.86 6.44 2.30
N LEU A 140 -10.77 6.67 0.98
CA LEU A 140 -10.07 7.81 0.41
C LEU A 140 -10.70 9.15 0.83
N ARG A 141 -12.02 9.22 1.01
CA ARG A 141 -12.69 10.42 1.56
C ARG A 141 -12.24 10.69 3.00
N ILE A 142 -12.18 9.66 3.85
CA ILE A 142 -11.69 9.82 5.22
C ILE A 142 -10.22 10.25 5.21
N VAL A 143 -9.38 9.63 4.37
CA VAL A 143 -7.98 10.02 4.20
C VAL A 143 -7.82 11.47 3.76
N ALA A 144 -8.66 11.94 2.83
CA ALA A 144 -8.60 13.32 2.34
C ALA A 144 -8.96 14.36 3.42
N GLU A 145 -9.93 14.05 4.29
CA GLU A 145 -10.41 14.96 5.33
C GLU A 145 -9.58 14.88 6.63
N LYS A 146 -9.18 13.68 7.05
CA LYS A 146 -8.50 13.45 8.33
C LYS A 146 -6.97 13.32 8.22
N GLY A 147 -6.44 13.22 7.01
CA GLY A 147 -5.02 13.00 6.76
C GLY A 147 -4.62 11.52 6.76
N GLY A 148 -3.40 11.24 6.30
CA GLY A 148 -2.90 9.86 6.18
C GLY A 148 -2.63 9.17 7.52
N ALA A 149 -2.42 9.93 8.59
CA ALA A 149 -2.21 9.38 9.94
C ALA A 149 -3.46 8.67 10.51
N ASP A 150 -4.66 8.93 9.99
CA ASP A 150 -5.92 8.37 10.53
C ASP A 150 -5.98 6.83 10.45
N LEU A 151 -5.27 6.21 9.49
CA LEU A 151 -5.12 4.74 9.41
C LEU A 151 -4.32 4.15 10.58
N TYR A 152 -3.56 4.97 11.31
CA TYR A 152 -2.63 4.52 12.33
C TYR A 152 -3.07 4.91 13.74
N ASN A 153 -3.71 6.06 13.91
CA ASN A 153 -4.10 6.58 15.23
C ASN A 153 -5.52 7.19 15.27
N GLY A 154 -6.33 6.93 14.24
CA GLY A 154 -7.65 7.54 14.08
C GLY A 154 -8.75 6.53 13.79
N THR A 155 -9.80 6.99 13.12
CA THR A 155 -11.00 6.17 12.89
C THR A 155 -10.76 5.04 11.89
N LEU A 156 -9.95 5.28 10.85
CA LEU A 156 -9.54 4.21 9.94
C LEU A 156 -8.72 3.13 10.65
N ALA A 157 -7.93 3.48 11.68
CA ALA A 157 -7.22 2.51 12.49
C ALA A 157 -8.18 1.57 13.22
N ASP A 158 -9.25 2.11 13.83
CA ASP A 158 -10.29 1.29 14.50
C ASP A 158 -10.95 0.30 13.53
N LEU A 159 -11.39 0.81 12.37
CA LEU A 159 -12.05 -0.01 11.35
C LEU A 159 -11.11 -1.08 10.80
N PHE A 160 -9.86 -0.73 10.54
CA PHE A 160 -8.89 -1.65 9.96
C PHE A 160 -8.50 -2.77 10.93
N VAL A 161 -8.34 -2.47 12.22
CA VAL A 161 -8.02 -3.50 13.22
C VAL A 161 -9.20 -4.47 13.42
N GLU A 162 -10.44 -3.99 13.34
CA GLU A 162 -11.59 -4.89 13.43
C GLU A 162 -11.63 -5.85 12.23
N ASP A 163 -11.43 -5.36 11.00
CA ASP A 163 -11.31 -6.22 9.80
C ASP A 163 -10.18 -7.25 9.97
N LEU A 164 -9.00 -6.82 10.45
CA LEU A 164 -7.85 -7.69 10.68
C LEU A 164 -8.15 -8.77 11.72
N LYS A 165 -8.86 -8.42 12.79
CA LYS A 165 -9.26 -9.34 13.86
C LYS A 165 -10.28 -10.36 13.37
N GLU A 166 -11.29 -9.94 12.61
CA GLU A 166 -12.27 -10.85 11.99
C GLU A 166 -11.60 -11.87 11.06
N LEU A 167 -10.57 -11.43 10.34
CA LEU A 167 -9.78 -12.29 9.47
C LEU A 167 -8.83 -13.22 10.23
N GLY A 168 -8.58 -13.01 11.53
CA GLY A 168 -7.64 -13.79 12.35
C GLY A 168 -6.18 -13.33 12.20
N SER A 169 -5.95 -12.04 11.95
CA SER A 169 -4.61 -11.45 11.92
C SER A 169 -4.03 -11.27 13.30
N ILE A 170 -2.70 -11.20 13.33
CA ILE A 170 -1.90 -10.92 14.53
C ILE A 170 -1.48 -9.45 14.62
N ILE A 171 -1.82 -8.62 13.62
CA ILE A 171 -1.59 -7.18 13.65
C ILE A 171 -2.59 -6.56 14.61
N THR A 172 -2.09 -5.77 15.55
CA THR A 172 -2.87 -5.12 16.61
C THR A 172 -3.02 -3.62 16.38
N ARG A 173 -3.87 -2.98 17.18
CA ARG A 173 -3.96 -1.51 17.22
C ARG A 173 -2.63 -0.88 17.63
N GLU A 174 -1.95 -1.49 18.60
CA GLU A 174 -0.66 -1.04 19.08
C GLU A 174 0.40 -1.11 17.99
N ASP A 175 0.36 -2.12 17.10
CA ASP A 175 1.26 -2.21 15.94
C ASP A 175 1.05 -1.04 14.96
N LEU A 176 -0.22 -0.68 14.68
CA LEU A 176 -0.53 0.48 13.84
C LEU A 176 -0.05 1.78 14.49
N GLU A 177 -0.33 1.97 15.78
CA GLU A 177 0.05 3.19 16.51
C GLU A 177 1.58 3.32 16.66
N ALA A 178 2.30 2.20 16.71
CA ALA A 178 3.75 2.16 16.77
C ALA A 178 4.43 2.31 15.39
N TYR A 179 3.71 2.13 14.29
CA TYR A 179 4.28 2.21 12.94
C TYR A 179 4.90 3.59 12.68
N ARG A 180 6.17 3.62 12.26
CA ARG A 180 6.87 4.83 11.85
C ARG A 180 7.66 4.56 10.57
N VAL A 181 7.63 5.52 9.66
CA VAL A 181 8.52 5.54 8.51
C VAL A 181 9.95 5.85 8.96
N LYS A 182 10.93 5.43 8.16
CA LYS A 182 12.35 5.71 8.44
C LYS A 182 12.90 6.70 7.41
N TRP A 183 13.49 7.78 7.92
CA TRP A 183 14.21 8.74 7.10
C TRP A 183 15.72 8.50 7.21
N SER A 184 16.41 8.53 6.08
CA SER A 184 17.87 8.52 6.03
C SER A 184 18.37 9.39 4.87
N ASP A 185 19.67 9.66 4.85
CA ASP A 185 20.30 10.20 3.65
C ASP A 185 20.41 9.10 2.60
N SER A 186 20.19 9.44 1.32
CA SER A 186 20.42 8.49 0.21
C SER A 186 21.92 8.32 -0.02
N ILE A 187 22.35 7.16 -0.51
CA ILE A 187 23.78 6.87 -0.71
C ILE A 187 24.22 7.44 -2.06
N PRO A 188 25.19 8.37 -2.12
CA PRO A 188 25.71 8.89 -3.37
C PRO A 188 26.75 7.92 -3.96
N ILE A 189 26.59 7.56 -5.24
CA ILE A 189 27.56 6.80 -6.03
C ILE A 189 27.97 7.64 -7.24
N LYS A 190 29.28 7.74 -7.49
CA LYS A 190 29.82 8.39 -8.70
C LYS A 190 29.72 7.42 -9.87
N MET A 191 29.07 7.85 -10.95
CA MET A 191 28.91 7.03 -12.16
C MET A 191 29.00 7.92 -13.40
N ASN A 192 29.98 7.65 -14.27
CA ASN A 192 30.19 8.37 -15.54
C ASN A 192 30.23 9.91 -15.44
N GLY A 193 30.81 10.44 -14.37
CA GLY A 193 30.87 11.89 -14.13
C GLY A 193 29.66 12.47 -13.40
N ASP A 194 28.57 11.71 -13.27
CA ASP A 194 27.38 12.07 -12.50
C ASP A 194 27.37 11.46 -11.10
N THR A 195 26.39 11.87 -10.29
CA THR A 195 26.10 11.28 -8.97
C THR A 195 24.73 10.62 -8.99
N MET A 196 24.70 9.30 -8.88
CA MET A 196 23.48 8.52 -8.70
C MET A 196 23.21 8.38 -7.20
N TYR A 197 22.02 8.78 -6.74
CA TYR A 197 21.59 8.56 -5.36
C TYR A 197 20.77 7.28 -5.28
N ILE A 198 21.32 6.27 -4.62
CA ILE A 198 20.66 4.97 -4.46
C ILE A 198 19.99 4.86 -3.10
N ILE A 199 19.02 3.95 -3.02
CA ILE A 199 18.29 3.63 -1.80
C ILE A 199 19.16 2.71 -0.91
N PRO A 200 19.32 3.01 0.40
CA PRO A 200 19.98 2.12 1.37
C PRO A 200 19.16 0.84 1.64
N PRO A 201 19.73 -0.17 2.32
CA PRO A 201 18.95 -1.30 2.83
C PRO A 201 17.71 -0.83 3.60
N PRO A 202 16.55 -1.50 3.45
CA PRO A 202 16.33 -2.80 2.80
C PRO A 202 16.10 -2.73 1.28
N GLY A 203 16.28 -1.57 0.64
CA GLY A 203 16.24 -1.49 -0.81
C GLY A 203 17.46 -2.15 -1.48
N SER A 204 17.30 -2.56 -2.73
CA SER A 204 18.36 -3.23 -3.49
C SER A 204 19.34 -2.27 -4.18
N GLY A 205 19.36 -0.99 -3.79
CA GLY A 205 20.16 0.04 -4.46
C GLY A 205 21.65 -0.27 -4.49
N LEU A 206 22.16 -0.92 -3.43
CA LEU A 206 23.57 -1.33 -3.33
C LEU A 206 24.00 -2.39 -4.35
N LEU A 207 23.06 -3.08 -5.02
CA LEU A 207 23.38 -4.05 -6.08
C LEU A 207 23.57 -3.39 -7.45
N LEU A 208 23.24 -2.10 -7.60
CA LEU A 208 23.31 -1.37 -8.87
C LEU A 208 24.68 -0.72 -9.13
N GLY A 209 25.59 -0.70 -8.15
CA GLY A 209 26.85 0.05 -8.20
C GLY A 209 28.06 -0.78 -7.78
#